data_AF-A0A3D5S5C5-F1
#
_entry.id   AF-A0A3D5S5C5-F1
#
_cell.length_a   1.000
_cell.length_b   1.000
_cell.length_c   1.000
_cell.angle_alpha   90.00
_cell.angle_beta   90.00
_cell.angle_gamma   90.00
#
_symmetry.space_group_name_H-M   'P 1'
#
loop_
_entity.id
_entity.type
_entity.pdbx_description
1 polymer ?
#
loop_
_entity_poly.entity_id
_entity_poly.type
_entity_poly.pdbx_seq_one_letter_code
_entity_poly.pdbx_strand_id
1 'polypeptide(L)'
;MNMKFRIYHRYLGFFLVGIMAVYALSGIVLVFRDTDTFKKEKTVEKELPAGTTVDNLGEALRIRGLKVDKIENGIAYFENGSFDTSTGKAT
;
A
#
# COMPACT_ATOMS: atom_id res chain seq x y z
N MET A 1 18.28 17.18 50.69
CA MET A 1 17.00 17.02 49.96
C MET A 1 17.09 17.28 48.44
N ASN A 2 18.00 18.15 47.97
CA ASN A 2 18.08 18.59 46.57
C ASN A 2 18.66 17.57 45.55
N MET A 3 19.59 16.71 45.99
CA MET A 3 20.22 15.69 45.11
C MET A 3 19.22 14.64 44.60
N LYS A 4 18.22 14.26 45.42
CA LYS A 4 17.22 13.25 45.07
C LYS A 4 16.30 13.74 43.95
N PHE A 5 15.86 14.99 44.01
CA PHE A 5 15.02 15.61 42.98
C PHE A 5 15.69 15.61 41.60
N ARG A 6 16.99 15.95 41.54
CA ARG A 6 17.77 15.91 40.31
C ARG A 6 17.83 14.50 39.70
N ILE A 7 17.94 13.47 40.53
CA ILE A 7 17.96 12.07 40.10
C ILE A 7 16.59 11.67 39.53
N TYR A 8 15.50 12.00 40.21
CA TYR A 8 14.14 11.73 39.71
C TYR A 8 13.85 12.46 38.41
N HIS A 9 14.22 13.74 38.30
CA HIS A 9 14.04 14.50 37.06
C HIS A 9 14.79 13.85 35.89
N ARG A 10 16.01 13.36 36.11
CA ARG A 10 16.78 12.66 35.07
C ARG A 10 16.07 11.39 34.60
N TYR A 11 15.53 10.59 35.51
CA TYR A 11 14.79 9.37 35.14
C TYR A 11 13.48 9.67 34.41
N LEU A 12 12.75 10.71 34.83
CA LEU A 12 11.56 11.16 34.12
C LEU A 12 11.90 11.68 32.71
N GLY A 13 13.02 12.38 32.57
CA GLY A 13 13.53 12.83 31.27
C GLY A 13 13.84 11.66 30.33
N PHE A 14 14.53 10.63 30.82
CA PHE A 14 14.79 9.42 30.01
C PHE A 14 13.51 8.70 29.58
N PHE A 15 12.52 8.63 30.47
CA PHE A 15 11.21 8.08 30.13
C PHE A 15 10.52 8.89 29.02
N LEU A 16 10.53 10.22 29.13
CA LEU A 16 9.93 11.11 28.14
C LEU A 16 10.63 10.99 26.78
N VAL A 17 11.97 10.92 26.76
CA VAL A 17 12.74 10.72 25.53
C VAL A 17 12.33 9.43 24.82
N GLY A 18 12.09 8.35 25.56
CA GLY A 18 11.60 7.09 25.00
C GLY A 18 10.26 7.24 24.28
N ILE A 19 9.27 7.87 24.92
CA ILE A 19 7.95 8.11 24.31
C ILE A 19 8.07 9.03 23.10
N MET A 20 8.87 10.09 23.19
CA MET A 20 9.11 11.00 22.08
C MET A 20 9.78 10.32 20.89
N ALA A 21 10.68 9.35 21.13
CA ALA A 21 11.29 8.56 20.06
C ALA A 21 10.25 7.72 19.32
N VAL A 22 9.33 7.05 20.04
CA VAL A 22 8.22 6.30 19.42
C VAL A 22 7.33 7.22 18.59
N TYR A 23 7.01 8.41 19.11
CA TYR A 23 6.19 9.38 18.40
C TYR A 23 6.85 9.89 17.12
N ALA A 24 8.15 10.21 17.17
CA ALA A 24 8.90 10.65 16.00
C ALA A 24 8.97 9.55 14.93
N LEU A 25 9.25 8.30 15.33
CA LEU A 25 9.25 7.17 14.40
C LEU A 25 7.87 6.93 13.78
N SER A 26 6.79 7.06 14.56
CA SER A 26 5.42 6.98 14.04
C SER A 26 5.12 8.07 13.02
N GLY A 27 5.57 9.30 13.27
CA GLY A 27 5.46 10.41 12.32
C GLY A 27 6.20 10.13 11.01
N ILE A 28 7.44 9.62 11.08
CA ILE A 28 8.22 9.23 9.90
C ILE A 28 7.48 8.15 9.09
N VAL A 29 6.94 7.12 9.77
CA VAL A 29 6.17 6.06 9.11
C VAL A 29 4.91 6.62 8.43
N LEU A 30 4.21 7.56 9.08
CA LEU A 30 3.02 8.20 8.51
C LEU A 30 3.32 8.99 7.23
N VAL A 31 4.49 9.66 7.14
CA VAL A 31 4.92 10.36 5.92
C VAL A 31 5.05 9.40 4.74
N PHE A 32 5.55 8.19 4.98
CA PHE A 32 5.76 7.18 3.93
C PHE A 32 4.61 6.18 3.77
N ARG A 33 3.53 6.32 4.55
CA ARG A 33 2.43 5.34 4.58
C ARG A 33 1.75 5.18 3.22
N ASP A 34 1.55 6.29 2.53
CA ASP A 34 0.81 6.33 1.28
C ASP A 34 1.75 6.24 0.06
N THR A 35 3.06 6.19 0.29
CA THR A 35 4.09 6.06 -0.74
C THR A 35 4.37 4.58 -1.02
N ASP A 36 4.56 4.22 -2.30
CA ASP A 36 4.88 2.84 -2.70
C ASP A 36 6.30 2.38 -2.28
N THR A 37 7.06 3.23 -1.58
CA THR A 37 8.46 3.00 -1.17
C THR A 37 8.68 1.70 -0.39
N PHE A 38 7.66 1.22 0.34
CA PHE A 38 7.70 -0.05 1.06
C PHE A 38 6.76 -1.11 0.48
N LYS A 39 6.04 -0.83 -0.60
CA LYS A 39 5.19 -1.82 -1.27
C LYS A 39 6.10 -2.70 -2.13
N LYS A 40 6.05 -4.02 -1.89
CA LYS A 40 6.62 -4.97 -2.83
C LYS A 40 5.65 -5.12 -4.00
N GLU A 41 6.09 -4.74 -5.19
CA GLU A 41 5.41 -5.10 -6.43
C GLU A 41 5.32 -6.63 -6.50
N LYS A 42 4.09 -7.13 -6.49
CA LYS A 42 3.81 -8.55 -6.69
C LYS A 42 2.87 -8.63 -7.88
N THR A 43 3.44 -8.83 -9.06
CA THR A 43 2.67 -9.16 -10.26
C THR A 43 2.01 -10.50 -10.01
N VAL A 44 0.68 -10.51 -9.92
CA VAL A 44 -0.10 -11.74 -9.76
C VAL A 44 -0.71 -12.04 -11.11
N GLU A 45 -0.06 -12.93 -11.85
CA GLU A 45 -0.63 -13.50 -13.06
C GLU A 45 -1.82 -14.39 -12.65
N LYS A 46 -3.03 -13.99 -13.06
CA LYS A 46 -4.24 -14.76 -12.82
C LYS A 46 -4.89 -15.09 -14.16
N GLU A 47 -5.00 -16.38 -14.45
CA GLU A 47 -5.75 -16.86 -15.60
C GLU A 47 -7.25 -16.75 -15.28
N LEU A 48 -7.96 -15.87 -16.00
CA LEU A 48 -9.39 -15.69 -15.89
C LEU A 48 -10.08 -16.45 -17.05
N PRO A 49 -11.31 -16.96 -16.85
CA PRO A 49 -12.06 -17.60 -17.92
C PRO A 49 -12.35 -16.60 -19.07
N ALA A 50 -12.18 -17.09 -20.30
CA ALA A 50 -12.17 -16.37 -21.59
C ALA A 50 -13.53 -15.76 -22.03
N GLY A 51 -14.29 -15.18 -21.10
CA GLY A 51 -15.56 -14.48 -21.36
C GLY A 51 -15.84 -13.37 -20.35
N THR A 52 -14.82 -12.90 -19.64
CA THR A 52 -14.97 -11.84 -18.63
C THR A 52 -15.15 -10.50 -19.33
N THR A 53 -16.37 -9.96 -19.29
CA THR A 53 -16.69 -8.62 -19.77
C THR A 53 -15.99 -7.56 -18.92
N VAL A 54 -15.64 -6.43 -19.53
CA VAL A 54 -14.88 -5.33 -18.91
C VAL A 54 -15.55 -4.83 -17.62
N ASP A 55 -16.88 -4.87 -17.54
CA ASP A 55 -17.67 -4.51 -16.35
C ASP A 55 -17.46 -5.48 -15.17
N ASN A 56 -17.25 -6.77 -15.45
CA ASN A 56 -17.01 -7.81 -14.44
C ASN A 56 -15.52 -7.99 -14.12
N LEU A 57 -14.62 -7.37 -14.90
CA LEU A 57 -13.18 -7.49 -14.72
C LEU A 57 -12.72 -6.93 -13.37
N GLY A 58 -13.32 -5.81 -12.93
CA GLY A 58 -13.05 -5.23 -11.61
C GLY A 58 -13.43 -6.17 -10.46
N GLU A 59 -14.54 -6.91 -10.59
CA GLU A 59 -14.97 -7.89 -9.59
C GLU A 59 -14.10 -9.16 -9.63
N ALA A 60 -13.78 -9.66 -10.83
CA ALA A 60 -12.97 -10.86 -11.04
C ALA A 60 -11.51 -10.72 -10.54
N LEU A 61 -10.96 -9.51 -10.67
CA LEU A 61 -9.63 -9.14 -10.16
C LEU A 61 -9.66 -8.63 -8.71
N ARG A 62 -10.85 -8.45 -8.11
CA ARG A 62 -11.05 -7.84 -6.78
C ARG A 62 -10.44 -6.43 -6.67
N ILE A 63 -10.33 -5.71 -7.78
CA ILE A 63 -9.81 -4.34 -7.83
C ILE A 63 -11.02 -3.40 -7.78
N ARG A 64 -11.19 -2.73 -6.64
CA ARG A 64 -12.25 -1.74 -6.45
C ARG A 64 -11.96 -0.49 -7.30
N GLY A 65 -12.91 -0.12 -8.15
CA GLY A 65 -12.83 1.11 -8.96
C GLY A 65 -11.91 1.00 -10.17
N LEU A 66 -11.73 -0.21 -10.73
CA LEU A 66 -10.97 -0.41 -11.96
C LEU A 66 -11.51 0.49 -13.08
N LYS A 67 -10.69 1.44 -13.54
CA LYS A 67 -10.94 2.25 -14.73
C LYS A 67 -10.06 1.72 -15.85
N VAL A 68 -10.68 1.41 -16.99
CA VAL A 68 -9.97 1.03 -18.20
C VAL A 68 -9.63 2.31 -18.95
N ASP A 69 -8.34 2.60 -19.06
CA ASP A 69 -7.84 3.82 -19.70
C ASP A 69 -7.77 3.67 -21.21
N LYS A 70 -7.52 2.45 -21.70
CA LYS A 70 -7.34 2.20 -23.14
C LYS A 70 -7.69 0.77 -23.50
N ILE A 71 -8.31 0.59 -24.68
CA ILE A 71 -8.52 -0.72 -25.30
C ILE A 71 -7.85 -0.69 -26.67
N GLU A 72 -6.84 -1.52 -26.88
CA GLU A 72 -6.13 -1.64 -28.15
C GLU A 72 -5.95 -3.11 -28.52
N ASN A 73 -6.34 -3.49 -29.74
CA ASN A 73 -6.16 -4.85 -30.29
C ASN A 73 -6.64 -6.00 -29.38
N GLY A 74 -7.75 -5.79 -28.64
CA GLY A 74 -8.30 -6.80 -27.73
C GLY A 74 -7.64 -6.85 -26.34
N ILE A 75 -6.72 -5.93 -26.02
CA ILE A 75 -6.12 -5.78 -24.69
C ILE A 75 -6.67 -4.51 -24.03
N ALA A 76 -7.27 -4.67 -22.85
CA ALA A 76 -7.74 -3.61 -21.97
C ALA A 76 -6.63 -3.24 -20.98
N TYR A 77 -6.14 -2.01 -21.05
CA TYR A 77 -5.14 -1.45 -20.16
C TYR A 77 -5.83 -0.62 -19.07
N PHE A 78 -5.42 -0.83 -17.82
CA PHE A 78 -5.90 -0.09 -16.64
C PHE A 78 -4.70 0.34 -15.79
N GLU A 79 -4.92 1.31 -14.89
CA GLU A 79 -3.87 1.93 -14.06
C GLU A 79 -2.96 0.93 -13.31
N ASN A 80 -3.48 -0.27 -13.01
CA ASN A 80 -2.81 -1.31 -12.23
C ASN A 80 -2.53 -2.62 -13.02
N GLY A 81 -2.57 -2.61 -14.35
CA GLY A 81 -2.31 -3.82 -15.15
C GLY A 81 -2.93 -3.85 -16.54
N SER A 82 -2.89 -5.01 -17.19
CA SER A 82 -3.49 -5.22 -18.51
C SER A 82 -4.24 -6.55 -18.56
N PHE A 83 -5.34 -6.57 -19.30
CA PHE A 83 -6.18 -7.74 -19.50
C PHE A 83 -6.36 -8.00 -21.00
N ASP A 84 -5.93 -9.16 -21.45
CA ASP A 84 -6.15 -9.59 -22.82
C ASP A 84 -7.48 -10.36 -22.92
N THR A 85 -8.44 -9.77 -23.65
CA THR A 85 -9.76 -10.35 -23.87
C THR A 85 -9.72 -11.61 -24.76
N SER A 86 -8.65 -11.80 -25.53
CA SER A 86 -8.47 -12.95 -26.43
C SER A 86 -7.93 -14.17 -25.71
N THR A 87 -7.05 -13.97 -24.71
CA THR A 87 -6.39 -15.06 -23.98
C THR A 87 -6.93 -15.26 -22.56
N GLY A 88 -7.74 -14.33 -22.05
CA GLY A 88 -8.24 -14.36 -20.67
C GLY A 88 -7.16 -14.11 -19.62
N LYS A 89 -5.96 -13.67 -20.03
CA LYS A 89 -4.83 -13.42 -19.14
C LYS A 89 -4.89 -11.99 -18.61
N ALA A 90 -4.89 -11.87 -17.28
CA ALA A 90 -4.68 -10.61 -16.59
C ALA A 90 -3.27 -10.58 -15.98
N THR A 91 -2.54 -9.50 -16.24
CA THR A 91 -1.21 -9.20 -15.68
C THR A 91 -1.26 -7.89 -14.92
#